data_AF-A0A8T6MET0-F1
#
_entry.id   AF-A0A8T6MET0-F1
#
_cell.length_a   1.000
_cell.length_b   1.000
_cell.length_c   1.000
_cell.angle_alpha   90.00
_cell.angle_beta   90.00
_cell.angle_gamma   90.00
#
_symmetry.space_group_name_H-M   'P 1'
#
loop_
_entity.id
_entity.type
_entity.pdbx_description
1 polymer ?
#
loop_
_entity_poly.entity_id
_entity_poly.type
_entity_poly.pdbx_seq_one_letter_code
_entity_poly.pdbx_strand_id
1 'polypeptide(L)'
;MNKGIMFTIDAIIALLFVGIMGFILQVPNIESAEKILINNRISDLLITSQKLEIDSIEQLEENYKLLFPTTEGYIIINSKKKEINKKNNKYRIISQNIKYINSSNKEIYIEIGVKY
;
A
#
# COMPACT_ATOMS: atom_id res chain seq x y z
N MET A 1 -47.84 -5.79 -33.00
CA MET A 1 -47.39 -4.66 -32.16
C MET A 1 -46.37 -5.18 -31.14
N ASN A 2 -45.42 -4.35 -30.71
CA ASN A 2 -44.29 -4.61 -29.77
C ASN A 2 -42.91 -5.03 -30.31
N LYS A 3 -42.59 -4.90 -31.61
CA LYS A 3 -41.20 -5.05 -32.08
C LYS A 3 -40.29 -3.84 -31.77
N GLY A 4 -40.87 -2.63 -31.67
CA GLY A 4 -40.11 -1.39 -31.42
C GLY A 4 -39.64 -1.20 -29.98
N ILE A 5 -40.37 -1.76 -29.01
CA ILE A 5 -40.03 -1.68 -27.58
C ILE A 5 -38.86 -2.63 -27.26
N MET A 6 -38.82 -3.81 -27.91
CA MET A 6 -37.74 -4.77 -27.75
C MET A 6 -36.39 -4.21 -28.27
N PHE A 7 -36.41 -3.51 -29.40
CA PHE A 7 -35.22 -2.89 -30.00
C PHE A 7 -34.66 -1.72 -29.16
N THR A 8 -35.52 -0.97 -28.47
CA THR A 8 -35.10 0.14 -27.59
C THR A 8 -34.52 -0.35 -26.27
N ILE A 9 -35.04 -1.45 -25.71
CA ILE A 9 -34.48 -2.08 -24.51
C ILE A 9 -33.07 -2.61 -24.79
N ASP A 10 -32.86 -3.28 -25.92
CA ASP A 10 -31.53 -3.79 -26.30
C ASP A 10 -30.52 -2.67 -26.53
N ALA A 11 -30.95 -1.54 -27.11
CA ALA A 11 -30.09 -0.36 -27.29
C ALA A 11 -29.72 0.33 -25.97
N ILE A 12 -30.66 0.41 -25.02
CA ILE A 12 -30.40 0.94 -23.67
C ILE A 12 -29.44 0.03 -22.91
N ILE A 13 -29.64 -1.29 -22.98
CA ILE A 13 -28.76 -2.28 -22.37
C ILE A 13 -27.37 -2.20 -22.99
N ALA A 14 -27.24 -2.08 -24.31
CA ALA A 14 -25.96 -1.91 -25.00
C ALA A 14 -25.24 -0.62 -24.59
N LEU A 15 -25.96 0.50 -24.45
CA LEU A 15 -25.41 1.76 -23.95
C LEU A 15 -24.95 1.66 -22.49
N LEU A 16 -25.71 0.96 -21.66
CA LEU A 16 -25.33 0.68 -20.28
C LEU A 16 -24.07 -0.18 -20.24
N PHE A 17 -23.98 -1.18 -21.11
CA PHE A 17 -22.83 -2.08 -21.21
C PHE A 17 -21.58 -1.37 -21.72
N VAL A 18 -21.70 -0.49 -22.72
CA VAL A 18 -20.61 0.37 -23.21
C VAL A 18 -20.20 1.40 -22.16
N GLY A 19 -21.16 1.94 -21.40
CA GLY A 19 -20.88 2.84 -20.28
C GLY A 19 -20.15 2.15 -19.14
N ILE A 20 -20.55 0.93 -18.77
CA ILE A 20 -19.87 0.10 -17.77
C ILE A 20 -18.49 -0.33 -18.27
N MET A 21 -18.36 -0.74 -19.55
CA MET A 21 -17.07 -1.06 -20.14
C MET A 21 -16.16 0.17 -20.23
N GLY A 22 -16.69 1.34 -20.55
CA GLY A 22 -15.95 2.61 -20.53
C GLY A 22 -15.48 2.98 -19.12
N PHE A 23 -16.29 2.71 -18.09
CA PHE A 23 -15.94 2.91 -16.68
C PHE A 23 -14.88 1.90 -16.20
N ILE A 24 -14.98 0.64 -16.61
CA ILE A 24 -13.98 -0.42 -16.32
C ILE A 24 -12.67 -0.17 -17.08
N LEU A 25 -12.73 0.34 -18.31
CA LEU A 25 -11.55 0.72 -19.09
C LEU A 25 -10.93 2.06 -18.62
N GLN A 26 -11.65 2.82 -17.79
CA GLN A 26 -11.16 3.99 -17.06
C GLN A 26 -10.63 3.64 -15.66
N VAL A 27 -10.26 2.39 -15.37
CA VAL A 27 -9.48 2.09 -14.16
C VAL A 27 -8.17 2.87 -14.25
N PRO A 28 -7.96 3.89 -13.39
CA PRO A 28 -6.76 4.68 -13.46
C PRO A 28 -5.61 3.80 -12.97
N ASN A 29 -4.69 3.50 -13.90
CA ASN A 29 -3.27 3.38 -13.64
C ASN A 29 -2.91 2.44 -12.47
N ILE A 30 -2.82 1.14 -12.74
CA ILE A 30 -2.49 0.07 -11.76
C ILE A 30 -1.29 0.45 -10.88
N GLU A 31 -0.27 1.10 -11.44
CA GLU A 31 0.90 1.60 -10.70
C GLU A 31 0.53 2.59 -9.57
N SER A 32 -0.50 3.42 -9.80
CA SER A 32 -1.00 4.38 -8.80
C SER A 32 -1.76 3.69 -7.68
N ALA A 33 -2.54 2.65 -8.00
CA ALA A 33 -3.27 1.87 -7.01
C ALA A 33 -2.32 1.05 -6.13
N GLU A 34 -1.29 0.44 -6.72
CA GLU A 34 -0.26 -0.30 -5.99
C GLU A 34 0.54 0.63 -5.06
N LYS A 35 0.93 1.81 -5.54
CA LYS A 35 1.59 2.83 -4.73
C LYS A 35 0.73 3.27 -3.54
N ILE A 36 -0.58 3.47 -3.74
CA ILE A 36 -1.51 3.82 -2.66
C ILE A 36 -1.60 2.68 -1.65
N LEU A 37 -1.70 1.43 -2.10
CA LEU A 37 -1.77 0.27 -1.22
C LEU A 37 -0.50 0.10 -0.38
N ILE A 38 0.68 0.27 -0.98
CA ILE A 38 1.96 0.22 -0.27
C ILE A 38 2.03 1.34 0.78
N ASN A 39 1.64 2.57 0.42
CA ASN A 39 1.58 3.68 1.37
C ASN A 39 0.70 3.37 2.58
N ASN A 40 -0.52 2.86 2.34
CA ASN A 40 -1.44 2.54 3.42
C ASN A 40 -0.86 1.45 4.36
N ARG A 41 -0.27 0.39 3.80
CA ARG A 41 0.37 -0.67 4.59
C ARG A 41 1.55 -0.16 5.43
N ILE A 42 2.36 0.75 4.87
CA ILE A 42 3.43 1.40 5.63
C ILE A 42 2.84 2.22 6.79
N SER A 43 1.81 3.04 6.52
CA SER A 43 1.16 3.84 7.55
C SER A 43 0.57 2.98 8.67
N ASP A 44 -0.12 1.90 8.32
CA ASP A 44 -0.68 0.95 9.29
C ASP A 44 0.42 0.33 10.17
N LEU A 45 1.55 -0.05 9.56
CA LEU A 45 2.70 -0.59 10.28
C LEU A 45 3.30 0.43 11.25
N LEU A 46 3.45 1.69 10.84
CA LEU A 46 3.98 2.76 11.70
C LEU A 46 3.04 3.07 12.87
N ILE A 47 1.73 3.19 12.62
CA ILE A 47 0.72 3.43 13.67
C ILE A 47 0.68 2.26 14.65
N THR A 48 0.72 1.03 14.14
CA THR A 48 0.75 -0.18 14.98
C THR A 48 2.01 -0.22 15.84
N SER A 49 3.16 0.11 15.25
CA SER A 49 4.43 0.17 15.97
C SER A 49 4.40 1.21 17.10
N GLN A 50 3.83 2.38 16.84
CA GLN A 50 3.62 3.40 17.86
C GLN A 50 2.72 2.91 18.99
N LYS A 51 1.55 2.33 18.66
CA LYS A 51 0.58 1.85 19.66
C LYS A 51 1.14 0.73 20.54
N LEU A 52 1.97 -0.14 19.97
CA LEU A 52 2.62 -1.24 20.68
C LEU A 52 3.97 -0.85 21.30
N GLU A 53 4.40 0.39 21.14
CA GLU A 53 5.69 0.92 21.58
C GLU A 53 6.89 0.07 21.12
N ILE A 54 6.86 -0.45 19.89
CA ILE A 54 7.92 -1.31 19.34
C ILE A 54 9.24 -0.53 19.26
N ASP A 55 10.26 -1.03 19.95
CA ASP A 55 11.62 -0.48 19.91
C ASP A 55 12.67 -1.48 19.37
N SER A 56 12.26 -2.74 19.12
CA SER A 56 13.08 -3.78 18.49
C SER A 56 12.90 -3.80 16.97
N ILE A 57 14.04 -3.82 16.27
CA ILE A 57 14.06 -3.89 14.81
C ILE A 57 13.67 -5.29 14.30
N GLU A 58 13.91 -6.34 15.09
CA GLU A 58 13.53 -7.72 14.79
C GLU A 58 12.01 -7.90 14.80
N GLN A 59 11.35 -7.39 15.83
CA GLN A 59 9.88 -7.43 15.92
C GLN A 59 9.23 -6.66 14.77
N LEU A 60 9.80 -5.51 14.41
CA LEU A 60 9.30 -4.71 13.29
C LEU A 60 9.55 -5.38 11.93
N GLU A 61 10.64 -6.13 11.78
CA GLU A 61 10.92 -6.93 10.59
C GLU A 61 9.91 -8.07 10.40
N GLU A 62 9.52 -8.76 11.45
CA GLU A 62 8.49 -9.81 11.38
C GLU A 62 7.16 -9.23 10.87
N ASN A 63 6.73 -8.11 11.44
CA ASN A 63 5.52 -7.40 11.01
C ASN A 63 5.63 -6.89 9.57
N TYR A 64 6.80 -6.39 9.18
CA TYR A 64 7.06 -6.01 7.80
C TYR A 64 6.89 -7.20 6.85
N LYS A 65 7.49 -8.36 7.14
CA LYS A 65 7.39 -9.55 6.29
C LYS A 65 5.97 -10.10 6.18
N LEU A 66 5.13 -9.89 7.19
CA LEU A 66 3.70 -10.22 7.10
C LEU A 66 2.95 -9.33 6.10
N LEU A 67 3.27 -8.04 6.05
CA LEU A 67 2.64 -7.07 5.14
C LEU A 67 3.25 -7.06 3.73
N PHE A 68 4.53 -7.46 3.63
CA PHE A 68 5.37 -7.38 2.44
C PHE A 68 6.25 -8.65 2.31
N PRO A 69 5.66 -9.83 2.05
CA PRO A 69 6.37 -11.11 2.15
C PRO A 69 7.52 -11.27 1.16
N THR A 70 7.39 -10.71 -0.04
CA THR A 70 8.38 -10.81 -1.12
C THR A 70 8.96 -9.48 -1.54
N THR A 71 8.46 -8.38 -0.96
CA THR A 71 8.87 -7.03 -1.33
C THR A 71 10.14 -6.64 -0.58
N GLU A 72 11.05 -6.02 -1.32
CA GLU A 72 12.28 -5.50 -0.76
C GLU A 72 12.03 -4.17 -0.07
N GLY A 73 12.88 -3.82 0.89
CA GLY A 73 12.74 -2.58 1.61
C GLY A 73 13.77 -2.41 2.70
N TYR A 74 13.52 -1.47 3.60
CA TYR A 74 14.33 -1.26 4.77
C TYR A 74 13.47 -0.78 5.94
N ILE A 75 14.00 -1.00 7.14
CA ILE A 75 13.46 -0.49 8.39
C ILE A 75 14.57 0.27 9.10
N ILE A 76 14.25 1.42 9.68
CA ILE A 76 15.16 2.19 10.54
C ILE A 76 14.46 2.40 11.89
N ILE A 77 15.15 2.08 12.99
CA ILE A 77 14.74 2.48 14.34
C ILE A 77 15.92 3.22 14.99
N ASN A 78 15.72 4.47 15.44
CA ASN A 78 16.73 5.24 16.18
C ASN A 78 18.14 5.14 15.56
N SER A 79 18.22 5.33 14.23
CA SER A 79 19.45 5.25 13.41
C SER A 79 19.98 3.84 13.07
N LYS A 80 19.40 2.77 13.61
CA LYS A 80 19.73 1.39 13.19
C LYS A 80 18.93 1.04 11.95
N LYS A 81 19.62 0.83 10.82
CA LYS A 81 19.02 0.43 9.55
C LYS A 81 19.15 -1.09 9.33
N LYS A 82 18.07 -1.73 8.90
CA LYS A 82 18.03 -3.12 8.45
C LYS A 82 17.41 -3.19 7.06
N GLU A 83 18.11 -3.83 6.12
CA GLU A 83 17.63 -4.08 4.77
C GLU A 83 16.88 -5.41 4.71
N ILE A 84 15.78 -5.48 3.96
CA ILE A 84 14.92 -6.67 3.86
C ILE A 84 14.86 -7.13 2.41
N ASN A 85 15.05 -8.44 2.21
CA ASN A 85 14.96 -9.11 0.90
C ASN A 85 15.86 -8.50 -0.21
N LYS A 86 16.96 -7.83 0.16
CA LYS A 86 17.82 -7.06 -0.74
C LYS A 86 18.20 -7.81 -2.03
N LYS A 87 17.78 -7.29 -3.18
CA LYS A 87 18.32 -7.62 -4.51
C LYS A 87 18.90 -6.38 -5.18
N ASN A 88 19.84 -6.60 -6.09
CA ASN A 88 20.66 -5.55 -6.72
C ASN A 88 20.03 -4.96 -7.99
N ASN A 89 18.74 -4.64 -8.00
CA ASN A 89 18.13 -3.95 -9.14
C ASN A 89 17.75 -2.50 -8.77
N LYS A 90 17.66 -1.65 -9.80
CA LYS A 90 17.18 -0.27 -9.66
C LYS A 90 15.66 -0.30 -9.47
N TYR A 91 15.20 0.26 -8.35
CA TYR A 91 13.78 0.35 -8.00
C TYR A 91 13.44 1.73 -7.47
N ARG A 92 12.15 2.08 -7.47
CA ARG A 92 11.65 3.23 -6.73
C ARG A 92 11.34 2.80 -5.30
N ILE A 93 11.41 3.73 -4.37
CA ILE A 93 11.14 3.49 -2.95
C ILE A 93 10.00 4.41 -2.51
N ILE A 94 9.02 3.83 -1.83
CA ILE A 94 8.04 4.57 -1.02
C ILE A 94 8.52 4.45 0.42
N SER A 95 8.76 5.58 1.08
CA SER A 95 9.09 5.58 2.50
C SER A 95 8.21 6.53 3.28
N GLN A 96 7.96 6.17 4.53
CA GLN A 96 7.32 7.03 5.52
C GLN A 96 8.02 6.83 6.86
N ASN A 97 7.86 7.80 7.75
CA ASN A 97 8.40 7.74 9.10
C ASN A 97 7.37 8.23 10.12
N ILE A 98 7.64 7.88 11.38
CA ILE A 98 6.96 8.42 12.54
C ILE A 98 7.98 8.67 13.65
N LYS A 99 7.72 9.71 14.45
CA LYS A 99 8.44 10.00 15.67
C LYS A 99 7.45 10.14 16.82
N TYR A 100 7.70 9.46 17.95
CA TYR A 100 6.84 9.52 19.13
C TYR A 100 7.65 9.35 20.42
N ILE A 101 7.03 9.69 21.55
CA ILE A 101 7.58 9.46 22.89
C ILE A 101 6.83 8.26 23.48
N ASN A 102 7.56 7.24 23.93
CA ASN A 102 6.96 6.04 24.55
C ASN A 102 6.67 6.26 26.05
N SER A 103 6.03 5.28 26.69
CA SER A 103 5.73 5.28 28.13
C SER A 103 6.94 5.47 29.04
N SER A 104 8.14 5.12 28.56
CA SER A 104 9.42 5.33 29.27
C SER A 104 10.03 6.71 29.02
N ASN A 105 9.29 7.63 28.42
CA ASN A 105 9.74 8.97 28.03
C ASN A 105 10.95 8.96 27.08
N LYS A 106 11.12 7.89 26.29
CA LYS A 106 12.14 7.78 25.26
C LYS A 106 11.56 8.20 23.92
N GLU A 107 12.31 9.04 23.20
CA GLU A 107 11.99 9.38 21.82
C GLU A 107 12.33 8.19 20.91
N ILE A 108 11.35 7.76 20.11
CA ILE A 108 11.46 6.69 19.14
C ILE A 108 11.23 7.28 17.75
N TYR A 109 12.18 7.07 16.84
CA TYR A 109 12.05 7.31 15.42
C TYR A 109 11.98 5.98 14.68
N ILE A 110 10.96 5.82 13.84
CA ILE A 110 10.82 4.66 12.95
C ILE A 110 10.66 5.16 11.52
N GLU A 111 11.39 4.56 10.59
CA GLU A 111 11.21 4.75 9.15
C GLU A 111 11.10 3.40 8.46
N ILE A 112 10.19 3.31 7.50
CA ILE A 112 9.97 2.11 6.71
C ILE A 112 9.98 2.52 5.24
N GLY A 113 10.84 1.88 4.47
CA GLY A 113 10.91 2.02 3.03
C GLY A 113 10.55 0.70 2.35
N VAL A 114 9.68 0.75 1.36
CA VAL A 114 9.26 -0.40 0.55
C VAL A 114 9.58 -0.10 -0.91
N LYS A 115 10.22 -1.05 -1.60
CA LYS A 115 10.50 -0.95 -3.03
C LYS A 115 9.25 -1.25 -3.85
N TYR A 116 9.02 -0.48 -4.91
CA TYR A 116 7.94 -0.64 -5.88
C TYR A 116 8.43 -0.35 -7.30
#